data_AF-A0A1E7WHM0-F1
#
_entry.id   AF-A0A1E7WHM0-F1
#
_cell.length_a   1.000
_cell.length_b   1.000
_cell.length_c   1.000
_cell.angle_alpha   90.00
_cell.angle_beta   90.00
_cell.angle_gamma   90.00
#
_symmetry.space_group_name_H-M   'P 1'
#
loop_
_entity.id
_entity.type
_entity.pdbx_description
1 polymer ?
#
loop_
_entity_poly.entity_id
_entity_poly.type
_entity_poly.pdbx_seq_one_letter_code
_entity_poly.pdbx_strand_id
1 'polypeptide(L)'
;MSMRQQSVAAVGVVITLLWLRPAPIWWALLLLNCGLVLAAELFNSALEHALDHLHPGPHPAIGLAKDCAAGAVLLLSITGVILFTCFLCEIFAI
;
A
#
# COMPACT_ATOMS: atom_id res chain seq x y z
N MET A 1 2.48 5.19 8.27
CA MET A 1 3.10 5.89 7.11
C MET A 1 2.06 6.87 6.60
N SER A 2 2.37 8.13 6.29
CA SER A 2 1.29 9.06 5.93
C SER A 2 0.70 8.70 4.54
N MET A 3 -0.61 8.81 4.37
CA MET A 3 -1.33 8.70 3.09
C MET A 3 -0.65 9.43 1.92
N ARG A 4 0.03 10.54 2.22
CA ARG A 4 0.83 11.31 1.25
C ARG A 4 1.96 10.49 0.64
N GLN A 5 2.66 9.67 1.42
CA GLN A 5 3.80 8.87 0.94
C GLN A 5 3.33 7.78 -0.02
N GLN A 6 2.25 7.08 0.30
CA GLN A 6 1.71 6.02 -0.57
C GLN A 6 1.12 6.59 -1.86
N SER A 7 0.47 7.76 -1.79
CA SER A 7 -0.05 8.45 -2.98
C SER A 7 1.06 8.89 -3.93
N VAL A 8 2.16 9.43 -3.39
CA VAL A 8 3.34 9.80 -4.19
C VAL A 8 3.97 8.55 -4.84
N ALA A 9 4.08 7.45 -4.11
CA ALA A 9 4.58 6.19 -4.66
C ALA A 9 3.69 5.68 -5.81
N ALA A 10 2.37 5.71 -5.64
CA ALA A 10 1.43 5.31 -6.69
C ALA A 10 1.55 6.18 -7.95
N VAL A 11 1.68 7.50 -7.80
CA VAL A 11 1.93 8.41 -8.94
C VAL A 11 3.25 8.10 -9.63
N GLY A 12 4.31 7.83 -8.86
CA GLY A 12 5.61 7.43 -9.41
C GLY A 12 5.54 6.14 -10.23
N VAL A 13 4.77 5.15 -9.76
CA VAL A 13 4.52 3.90 -10.48
C VAL A 13 3.81 4.18 -11.81
N VAL A 14 2.75 5.00 -11.81
CA VAL A 14 2.01 5.35 -13.04
C VAL A 14 2.91 6.07 -14.05
N ILE A 15 3.72 7.03 -13.61
CA ILE A 15 4.66 7.75 -14.48
C ILE A 15 5.67 6.77 -15.10
N THR A 16 6.20 5.85 -14.29
CA THR A 16 7.15 4.83 -14.74
C THR A 16 6.55 3.91 -15.79
N LEU A 17 5.30 3.46 -15.57
CA LEU A 17 4.55 2.63 -16.51
C LEU A 17 4.27 3.36 -17.83
N LEU A 18 3.90 4.64 -17.77
CA LEU A 18 3.69 5.47 -18.96
C LEU A 18 4.98 5.64 -19.79
N TRP A 19 6.13 5.74 -19.11
CA TRP A 19 7.42 5.94 -19.76
C TRP A 19 7.95 4.67 -20.42
N LEU A 20 7.90 3.53 -19.72
CA LEU A 20 8.45 2.25 -20.18
C LEU A 20 7.49 1.44 -21.06
N ARG A 21 6.18 1.74 -21.01
CA ARG A 21 5.11 1.08 -21.79
C ARG A 21 5.19 -0.47 -21.80
N PRO A 22 5.19 -1.11 -20.61
CA PRO A 22 5.30 -2.57 -20.52
C PRO A 22 4.03 -3.28 -20.95
N ALA A 23 4.09 -4.62 -20.95
CA ALA A 23 2.93 -5.47 -21.18
C ALA A 23 1.76 -5.13 -20.23
N PRO A 24 0.49 -5.26 -20.68
CA PRO A 24 -0.69 -4.89 -19.88
C PRO A 24 -0.80 -5.58 -18.51
N ILE A 25 -0.17 -6.75 -18.35
CA ILE A 25 -0.14 -7.46 -17.06
C ILE A 25 0.54 -6.64 -15.96
N TRP A 26 1.62 -5.92 -16.28
CA TRP A 26 2.34 -5.09 -15.30
C TRP A 26 1.52 -3.89 -14.85
N TRP A 27 0.76 -3.30 -15.77
CA TRP A 27 -0.24 -2.29 -15.42
C TRP A 27 -1.27 -2.83 -14.43
N ALA A 28 -1.86 -3.99 -14.73
CA ALA A 28 -2.87 -4.58 -13.88
C ALA A 28 -2.32 -4.89 -12.47
N LEU A 29 -1.16 -5.53 -12.37
CA LEU A 29 -0.55 -5.92 -11.10
C LEU A 29 -0.15 -4.72 -10.25
N LEU A 30 0.56 -3.74 -10.83
CA LEU A 30 1.08 -2.59 -10.09
C LEU A 30 -0.05 -1.62 -9.70
N LEU A 31 -1.00 -1.35 -10.59
CA LEU A 31 -2.16 -0.51 -10.25
C LEU A 31 -3.04 -1.17 -9.18
N LEU A 32 -3.28 -2.47 -9.28
CA LEU A 32 -4.02 -3.21 -8.27
C LEU A 32 -3.32 -3.14 -6.91
N ASN A 33 -2.00 -3.36 -6.86
CA ASN A 33 -1.25 -3.26 -5.61
C ASN A 33 -1.29 -1.83 -5.04
N CYS A 34 -1.11 -0.79 -5.85
CA CYS A 34 -1.24 0.58 -5.39
C CYS A 34 -2.63 0.88 -4.82
N GLY A 35 -3.68 0.40 -5.49
CA GLY A 35 -5.06 0.51 -5.01
C GLY A 35 -5.28 -0.21 -3.68
N LEU A 36 -4.76 -1.43 -3.53
CA LEU A 36 -4.85 -2.20 -2.29
C LEU A 36 -4.12 -1.51 -1.12
N VAL A 37 -2.92 -0.98 -1.35
CA VAL A 37 -2.15 -0.25 -0.34
C VAL A 37 -2.93 0.96 0.18
N LEU A 38 -3.46 1.78 -0.74
CA LEU A 38 -4.26 2.96 -0.38
C LEU A 38 -5.57 2.58 0.32
N ALA A 39 -6.24 1.53 -0.14
CA ALA A 39 -7.46 1.03 0.49
C ALA A 39 -7.17 0.54 1.93
N ALA A 40 -6.08 -0.19 2.13
CA ALA A 40 -5.68 -0.66 3.46
C ALA A 40 -5.32 0.50 4.40
N GLU A 41 -4.64 1.54 3.91
CA GLU A 41 -4.33 2.73 4.71
C GLU A 41 -5.58 3.53 5.09
N LEU A 42 -6.55 3.65 4.18
CA LEU A 42 -7.87 4.23 4.48
C LEU A 42 -8.61 3.41 5.55
N PHE A 43 -8.61 2.08 5.42
CA PHE A 43 -9.20 1.19 6.42
C PHE A 43 -8.49 1.29 7.77
N ASN A 44 -7.15 1.34 7.79
CA ASN A 44 -6.36 1.54 9.00
C ASN A 44 -6.74 2.85 9.69
N SER A 45 -6.80 3.95 8.94
CA SER A 45 -7.18 5.27 9.46
C SER A 45 -8.62 5.27 9.99
N ALA A 46 -9.56 4.65 9.26
CA ALA A 46 -10.96 4.57 9.70
C ALA A 46 -11.12 3.73 10.97
N LEU A 47 -10.43 2.58 11.05
CA LEU A 47 -10.42 1.73 12.23
C LEU A 47 -9.81 2.45 13.43
N GLU A 48 -8.71 3.15 13.23
CA GLU A 48 -8.05 3.93 14.28
C GLU A 48 -9.00 5.00 14.86
N HIS A 49 -9.64 5.79 13.99
CA HIS A 49 -10.62 6.80 14.41
C HIS A 49 -11.84 6.18 15.11
N ALA A 50 -12.35 5.05 14.61
CA ALA A 50 -13.47 4.36 15.22
C ALA A 50 -13.13 3.84 16.62
N LEU A 51 -11.95 3.24 16.80
CA LEU A 51 -11.49 2.70 18.08
C LEU A 51 -11.19 3.82 19.08
N ASP A 52 -10.57 4.91 18.64
CA ASP A 52 -10.28 6.07 19.51
C ASP A 52 -11.55 6.78 19.97
N HIS A 53 -12.58 6.81 19.12
CA HIS A 53 -13.88 7.35 19.51
C HIS A 53 -14.61 6.42 20.50
N LEU A 54 -14.52 5.10 20.31
CA LEU A 54 -15.24 4.13 21.15
C LEU A 54 -14.58 3.92 22.51
N HIS A 55 -13.24 4.01 22.59
CA HIS A 55 -12.45 3.78 23.79
C HIS A 55 -11.32 4.83 23.90
N PRO A 56 -11.58 5.99 24.51
CA PRO A 56 -10.60 7.07 24.64
C PRO A 56 -9.39 6.76 25.54
N GLY A 57 -9.48 5.68 26.34
CA GLY A 57 -8.41 5.23 27.22
C GLY A 57 -7.58 4.11 26.60
N PRO A 58 -6.30 3.94 26.99
CA PRO A 58 -5.47 2.87 26.49
C PRO A 58 -6.04 1.50 26.87
N HIS A 59 -6.24 0.64 25.87
CA HIS A 59 -6.69 -0.73 26.07
C HIS A 59 -5.80 -1.70 25.27
N PRO A 60 -5.23 -2.75 25.89
CA PRO A 60 -4.24 -3.62 25.23
C PRO A 60 -4.79 -4.31 23.96
N ALA A 61 -6.06 -4.73 23.97
CA ALA A 61 -6.68 -5.32 22.78
C ALA A 61 -6.86 -4.33 21.61
N ILE A 62 -7.03 -3.03 21.91
CA ILE A 62 -7.15 -1.97 20.89
C ILE A 62 -5.78 -1.71 20.27
N GLY A 63 -4.73 -1.69 21.09
CA GLY A 63 -3.35 -1.65 20.61
C GLY A 63 -3.09 -2.76 19.60
N LEU A 64 -3.42 -4.01 19.96
CA LEU A 64 -3.27 -5.15 19.06
C LEU A 64 -4.06 -4.98 17.75
N ALA A 65 -5.31 -4.51 17.81
CA ALA A 65 -6.12 -4.27 16.61
C ALA A 65 -5.49 -3.20 15.69
N LYS A 66 -4.99 -2.10 16.26
CA LYS A 66 -4.27 -1.05 15.52
C LYS A 66 -2.97 -1.57 14.91
N ASP A 67 -2.21 -2.37 15.65
CA ASP A 67 -0.96 -2.98 15.16
C ASP A 67 -1.23 -3.94 13.99
N CYS A 68 -2.30 -4.73 14.06
CA CYS A 68 -2.72 -5.60 12.95
C CYS A 68 -3.09 -4.80 11.69
N ALA A 69 -3.82 -3.69 11.85
CA ALA A 69 -4.20 -2.84 10.73
C ALA A 69 -2.98 -2.15 10.09
N ALA A 70 -2.05 -1.62 10.89
CA ALA A 70 -0.77 -1.11 10.41
C ALA A 70 0.07 -2.22 9.72
N GLY A 71 0.03 -3.45 10.25
CA GLY A 71 0.67 -4.61 9.67
C GLY A 71 0.14 -4.97 8.28
N ALA A 72 -1.17 -4.82 8.05
CA ALA A 72 -1.78 -5.05 6.74
C ALA A 72 -1.25 -4.06 5.67
N VAL A 73 -1.14 -2.77 6.03
CA VAL A 73 -0.54 -1.76 5.15
C VAL A 73 0.91 -2.09 4.84
N LEU A 74 1.68 -2.49 5.86
CA LEU A 74 3.10 -2.85 5.70
C LEU A 74 3.25 -4.04 4.74
N LEU A 75 2.43 -5.08 4.91
CA LEU A 75 2.46 -6.27 4.06
C LEU A 75 2.21 -5.90 2.58
N LEU A 76 1.16 -5.12 2.31
CA LEU A 76 0.85 -4.69 0.94
C LEU A 76 1.93 -3.77 0.35
N SER A 77 2.58 -2.95 1.18
CA SER A 77 3.70 -2.11 0.77
C SER A 77 4.91 -2.95 0.36
N ILE A 78 5.22 -4.00 1.13
CA ILE A 78 6.29 -4.96 0.80
C ILE A 78 5.97 -5.69 -0.50
N THR A 79 4.72 -6.16 -0.69
CA THR A 79 4.30 -6.77 -1.95
C THR A 79 4.47 -5.81 -3.12
N GLY A 80 4.19 -4.52 -2.93
CA GLY A 80 4.40 -3.49 -3.97
C GLY A 80 5.86 -3.36 -4.38
N VAL A 81 6.78 -3.37 -3.40
CA VAL A 81 8.23 -3.34 -3.67
C VAL A 81 8.68 -4.59 -4.43
N ILE A 82 8.17 -5.76 -4.05
CA ILE A 82 8.49 -7.03 -4.73
C ILE A 82 8.00 -7.00 -6.17
N LEU A 83 6.73 -6.63 -6.41
CA LEU A 83 6.16 -6.53 -7.75
C LEU A 83 6.94 -5.53 -8.63
N PHE A 84 7.28 -4.36 -8.08
CA PHE A 84 8.07 -3.38 -8.81
C PHE A 84 9.49 -3.88 -9.11
N THR A 85 10.10 -4.64 -8.21
CA THR A 85 11.41 -5.26 -8.46
C THR A 85 11.32 -6.30 -9.57
N CYS A 86 10.32 -7.17 -9.55
CA CYS A 86 10.09 -8.14 -10.63
C CYS A 86 9.85 -7.44 -11.98
N PHE A 87 9.08 -6.35 -11.97
CA PHE A 87 8.86 -5.51 -13.15
C PHE A 87 10.18 -4.96 -13.72
N LEU A 88 11.04 -4.38 -12.87
CA LEU A 88 12.35 -3.89 -13.30
C LEU A 88 13.23 -5.03 -13.83
N CYS A 89 13.24 -6.19 -13.16
CA CYS A 89 13.98 -7.35 -13.64
C CYS A 89 13.51 -7.78 -15.04
N GLU A 90 12.21 -7.82 -15.33
CA GLU A 90 11.72 -8.17 -16.68
C GLU A 90 12.13 -7.13 -17.72
N ILE A 91 12.02 -5.84 -17.39
CA ILE A 91 12.34 -4.74 -18.33
C ILE A 91 13.85 -4.68 -18.67
N PHE A 92 14.73 -4.99 -17.72
CA PHE A 92 16.18 -4.83 -17.91
C PHE A 92 16.94 -6.14 -18.18
N ALA A 93 16.33 -7.31 -17.92
CA ALA A 93 16.95 -8.61 -18.20
C ALA A 93 16.68 -9.12 -19.63
N ILE A 94 15.93 -8.38 -20.45
CA ILE A 94 15.61 -8.67 -21.86
C ILE A 94 16.25 -7.62 -22.76
#